data_AF-A0A2S9XJ18-F1
#
_entry.id   AF-A0A2S9XJ18-F1
#
_cell.length_a   1.000
_cell.length_b   1.000
_cell.length_c   1.000
_cell.angle_alpha   90.00
_cell.angle_beta   90.00
_cell.angle_gamma   90.00
#
_symmetry.space_group_name_H-M   'P 1'
#
loop_
_entity.id
_entity.type
_entity.pdbx_description
1 polymer ?
#
loop_
_entity_poly.entity_id
_entity_poly.type
_entity_poly.pdbx_seq_one_letter_code
_entity_poly.pdbx_strand_id
1 'polypeptide(L)'
;MIVVTNRIPVAEGHEIDFEDRFRERVHLVDQHPGFIRNEVHRPRPMKMDRETGAWSPDPDKQGYYEVKTWWRSFDDFVAWTKSESFREAHRDRPPKEMFAGPNVLEVHEVFTSTDLDV
;
A
#
# COMPACT_ATOMS: atom_id res chain seq x y z
N MET A 1 -12.51 -4.84 -11.83
CA MET A 1 -11.61 -3.91 -11.10
C MET A 1 -10.69 -4.72 -10.20
N ILE A 2 -9.44 -4.27 -10.03
CA ILE A 2 -8.47 -4.91 -9.14
C ILE A 2 -7.91 -3.93 -8.11
N VAL A 3 -7.38 -4.47 -7.02
CA VAL A 3 -6.56 -3.77 -6.04
C VAL A 3 -5.21 -4.47 -5.96
N VAL A 4 -4.15 -3.69 -6.16
CA VAL A 4 -2.77 -4.14 -5.91
C VAL A 4 -2.32 -3.55 -4.58
N THR A 5 -2.00 -4.41 -3.62
CA THR A 5 -1.52 -4.02 -2.29
C THR A 5 -0.05 -4.40 -2.15
N ASN A 6 0.80 -3.43 -1.85
CA ASN A 6 2.16 -3.68 -1.42
C ASN A 6 2.23 -3.54 0.12
N ARG A 7 2.48 -4.64 0.81
CA ARG A 7 2.68 -4.69 2.26
C ARG A 7 4.15 -4.46 2.57
N ILE A 8 4.44 -3.41 3.32
CA ILE A 8 5.79 -2.92 3.55
C ILE A 8 6.05 -2.87 5.06
N PRO A 9 6.84 -3.81 5.62
CA PRO A 9 7.27 -3.74 7.01
C PRO A 9 8.37 -2.66 7.12
N VAL A 10 8.06 -1.56 7.80
CA VAL A 10 9.01 -0.47 8.06
C VAL A 10 9.70 -0.72 9.39
N ALA A 11 11.01 -0.49 9.44
CA ALA A 11 11.80 -0.59 10.65
C ALA A 11 11.49 0.56 11.62
N GLU A 12 11.52 0.27 12.91
CA GLU A 12 11.23 1.26 13.96
C GLU A 12 12.17 2.47 13.84
N GLY A 13 11.60 3.67 13.91
CA GLY A 13 12.32 4.94 13.78
C GLY A 13 12.42 5.46 12.34
N HIS A 14 12.04 4.67 11.34
CA HIS A 14 12.03 5.08 9.92
C HIS A 14 10.66 5.48 9.39
N GLU A 15 9.62 5.52 10.24
CA GLU A 15 8.24 5.78 9.81
C GLU A 15 8.07 7.15 9.17
N ILE A 16 8.66 8.20 9.75
CA ILE A 16 8.55 9.56 9.23
C ILE A 16 9.24 9.67 7.86
N ASP A 17 10.47 9.17 7.76
CA ASP A 17 11.22 9.14 6.50
C ASP A 17 10.49 8.36 5.41
N PHE A 18 9.85 7.24 5.79
CA PHE A 18 9.04 6.45 4.88
C PHE A 18 7.83 7.25 4.39
N GLU A 19 7.07 7.86 5.30
CA GLU A 19 5.88 8.64 4.95
C GLU A 19 6.18 9.85 4.05
N ASP A 20 7.27 10.57 4.31
CA ASP A 20 7.65 11.74 3.53
C ASP A 20 7.95 11.36 2.08
N ARG A 21 8.59 10.21 1.85
CA ARG A 21 8.78 9.67 0.49
C ARG A 21 7.47 9.42 -0.25
N PHE A 22 6.39 9.07 0.43
CA PHE A 22 5.08 8.89 -0.21
C PHE A 22 4.37 10.22 -0.45
N ARG A 23 4.50 11.20 0.46
CA ARG A 23 3.93 12.55 0.28
C ARG A 23 4.51 13.29 -0.91
N GLU A 24 5.81 13.13 -1.15
CA GLU A 24 6.52 13.78 -2.26
C GLU A 24 6.25 13.13 -3.63
N ARG A 25 5.70 11.91 -3.65
CA ARG A 25 5.48 11.09 -4.87
C ARG A 25 4.02 10.99 -5.30
N VAL A 26 3.12 11.67 -4.60
CA VAL A 26 1.71 11.74 -4.99
C VAL A 26 1.66 12.35 -6.41
N HIS A 27 0.83 11.79 -7.31
CA HIS A 27 0.57 12.26 -8.69
C HIS A 27 1.42 11.69 -9.85
N LEU A 28 2.29 10.69 -9.65
CA LEU A 28 2.97 10.03 -10.80
C LEU A 28 2.17 8.85 -11.40
N VAL A 29 1.18 8.37 -10.67
CA VAL A 29 0.36 7.21 -11.04
C VAL A 29 -1.03 7.62 -11.53
N ASP A 30 -1.54 8.79 -11.13
CA ASP A 30 -2.94 9.19 -11.33
C ASP A 30 -3.29 9.61 -12.76
N GLN A 31 -2.29 9.82 -13.62
CA GLN A 31 -2.46 10.15 -15.03
C GLN A 31 -2.58 8.92 -15.94
N HIS A 32 -2.43 7.70 -15.40
CA HIS A 32 -2.43 6.49 -16.22
C HIS A 32 -3.84 6.00 -16.56
N PRO A 33 -4.07 5.53 -17.80
CA PRO A 33 -5.31 4.84 -18.14
C PRO A 33 -5.61 3.72 -17.15
N GLY A 34 -6.88 3.54 -16.82
CA GLY A 34 -7.29 2.52 -15.87
C GLY A 34 -7.09 2.84 -14.39
N PHE A 35 -6.26 3.82 -14.02
CA PHE A 35 -6.06 4.18 -12.62
C PHE A 35 -7.36 4.73 -12.00
N ILE A 36 -7.63 4.34 -10.76
CA ILE A 36 -8.83 4.76 -10.00
C ILE A 36 -8.41 5.58 -8.78
N ARG A 37 -7.58 5.00 -7.89
CA ARG A 37 -7.09 5.68 -6.68
C ARG A 37 -5.86 5.01 -6.11
N ASN A 38 -5.13 5.77 -5.30
CA ASN A 38 -4.01 5.30 -4.48
C ASN A 38 -4.28 5.63 -3.01
N GLU A 39 -3.99 4.68 -2.13
CA GLU A 39 -4.15 4.83 -0.69
C GLU A 39 -2.90 4.30 0.02
N VAL A 40 -2.45 5.01 1.06
CA VAL A 40 -1.37 4.55 1.94
C VAL A 40 -1.95 4.41 3.33
N HIS A 41 -2.00 3.17 3.84
CA HIS A 41 -2.56 2.85 5.14
C HIS A 41 -1.41 2.65 6.14
N ARG A 42 -1.48 3.34 7.28
CA ARG A 42 -0.52 3.17 8.37
C ARG A 42 -0.82 1.90 9.16
N PRO A 43 0.20 1.20 9.67
CA PRO A 43 -0.02 0.10 10.59
C PRO A 43 -0.68 0.60 11.88
N ARG A 44 -1.71 -0.10 12.32
CA ARG A 44 -2.30 0.06 13.66
C ARG A 44 -2.66 -1.31 14.22
N PRO A 45 -1.68 -2.06 14.76
CA PRO A 45 -1.93 -3.37 15.33
C PRO A 45 -2.92 -3.27 16.49
N MET A 46 -4.03 -3.99 16.38
CA MET A 46 -5.08 -4.06 17.39
C MET A 46 -5.40 -5.53 17.65
N LYS A 47 -5.74 -5.85 18.90
CA LYS A 47 -6.26 -7.15 19.29
C LYS A 47 -7.65 -7.01 19.90
N MET A 48 -8.48 -7.99 19.61
CA MET A 48 -9.82 -8.13 20.18
C MET A 48 -9.79 -9.24 21.23
N ASP A 49 -10.22 -8.90 22.44
CA ASP A 49 -10.51 -9.89 23.46
C ASP A 49 -11.78 -10.66 23.06
N ARG A 50 -11.69 -12.00 22.98
CA ARG A 50 -12.79 -12.84 22.49
C ARG A 50 -13.91 -13.04 23.51
N GLU A 51 -13.63 -12.88 24.80
CA GLU A 51 -14.61 -13.07 25.86
C GLU A 51 -15.44 -11.80 26.08
N THR A 52 -14.78 -10.65 26.03
CA THR A 52 -15.38 -9.35 26.33
C THR A 52 -15.74 -8.54 25.07
N GLY A 53 -15.15 -8.87 23.92
CA GLY A 53 -15.29 -8.11 22.67
C GLY A 53 -14.52 -6.78 22.66
N ALA A 54 -13.74 -6.49 23.70
CA ALA A 54 -12.99 -5.24 23.80
C ALA A 54 -11.80 -5.20 22.84
N TRP A 55 -11.54 -4.03 22.24
CA TRP A 55 -10.38 -3.79 21.39
C TRP A 55 -9.30 -2.99 22.13
N SER A 56 -8.05 -3.38 21.96
CA SER A 56 -6.90 -2.67 22.53
C SER A 56 -5.70 -2.72 21.57
N PRO A 57 -4.73 -1.80 21.70
CA PRO A 57 -3.47 -1.89 20.97
C PRO A 57 -2.78 -3.25 21.21
N ASP A 58 -2.17 -3.80 20.16
CA ASP A 58 -1.40 -5.04 20.26
C ASP A 58 0.10 -4.77 20.12
N PRO A 59 0.83 -4.51 21.24
CA PRO A 59 2.25 -4.15 21.18
C PRO A 59 3.14 -5.30 20.73
N ASP A 60 2.66 -6.55 20.80
CA ASP A 60 3.43 -7.74 20.47
C ASP A 60 3.40 -8.06 18.96
N LYS A 61 2.58 -7.34 18.19
CA LYS A 61 2.40 -7.57 16.75
C LYS A 61 3.04 -6.45 15.94
N GLN A 62 4.03 -6.79 15.14
CA GLN A 62 4.54 -5.88 14.13
C GLN A 62 3.49 -5.66 13.03
N GLY A 63 3.18 -4.38 12.76
CA GLY A 63 2.35 -3.99 11.62
C GLY A 63 3.19 -3.75 10.36
N TYR A 64 2.50 -3.51 9.25
CA TYR A 64 3.10 -3.07 7.99
C TYR A 64 2.26 -1.94 7.40
N TYR A 65 2.92 -1.08 6.62
CA TYR A 65 2.21 -0.14 5.76
C TYR A 65 1.59 -0.90 4.59
N GLU A 66 0.44 -0.45 4.12
CA GLU A 66 -0.17 -0.94 2.89
C GLU A 66 -0.26 0.19 1.88
N VAL A 67 0.41 0.03 0.74
CA VAL A 67 0.25 0.91 -0.42
C VAL A 67 -0.70 0.22 -1.38
N LYS A 68 -1.92 0.75 -1.53
CA LYS A 68 -2.98 0.17 -2.36
C LYS A 68 -3.21 1.03 -3.59
N THR A 69 -3.12 0.42 -4.77
CA THR A 69 -3.53 1.05 -6.03
C THR A 69 -4.70 0.30 -6.64
N TRP A 70 -5.73 1.03 -7.05
CA TRP A 70 -6.97 0.50 -7.62
C TRP A 70 -6.99 0.76 -9.12
N TRP A 71 -7.35 -0.27 -9.89
CA TRP A 71 -7.30 -0.24 -11.35
C TRP A 71 -8.53 -0.87 -11.98
N ARG A 72 -8.98 -0.31 -13.12
CA ARG A 72 -10.10 -0.86 -13.90
C ARG A 72 -9.82 -2.31 -14.32
N SER A 73 -8.60 -2.60 -14.78
CA SER A 73 -8.15 -3.94 -15.16
C SER A 73 -6.72 -4.24 -14.68
N PHE A 74 -6.33 -5.51 -14.71
CA PHE A 74 -4.94 -5.92 -14.47
C PHE A 74 -3.99 -5.45 -15.58
N ASP A 75 -4.47 -5.39 -16.82
CA ASP A 75 -3.67 -4.91 -17.95
C ASP A 75 -3.27 -3.44 -17.79
N ASP A 76 -4.17 -2.60 -17.26
CA ASP A 76 -3.88 -1.19 -16.97
C ASP A 76 -2.74 -1.06 -15.94
N PHE A 77 -2.79 -1.85 -14.87
CA PHE A 77 -1.72 -1.92 -13.88
C PHE A 77 -0.39 -2.36 -14.51
N VAL A 78 -0.41 -3.43 -15.31
CA VAL A 78 0.79 -3.92 -15.99
C VAL A 78 1.36 -2.86 -16.95
N ALA A 79 0.50 -2.15 -17.69
CA ALA A 79 0.92 -1.06 -18.56
C ALA A 79 1.61 0.06 -17.77
N TRP A 80 1.05 0.45 -16.62
CA TRP A 80 1.69 1.42 -15.73
C TRP A 80 3.06 0.96 -15.25
N THR A 81 3.23 -0.29 -14.82
CA THR A 81 4.53 -0.81 -14.33
C THR A 81 5.65 -0.78 -15.37
N LYS A 82 5.30 -0.69 -16.66
CA LYS A 82 6.24 -0.61 -17.79
C LYS A 82 6.52 0.83 -18.24
N SER A 83 5.86 1.81 -17.62
CA SER A 83 5.93 3.22 -18.02
C SER A 83 7.15 3.95 -17.45
N GLU A 84 7.50 5.08 -18.05
CA GLU A 84 8.56 5.95 -17.53
C GLU A 84 8.19 6.57 -16.18
N SER A 85 6.91 6.89 -15.93
CA SER A 85 6.52 7.46 -14.63
C SER A 85 6.64 6.44 -13.49
N PHE A 86 6.41 5.15 -13.76
CA PHE A 86 6.72 4.09 -12.79
C PHE A 86 8.23 4.05 -12.51
N ARG A 87 9.04 4.10 -13.57
CA ARG A 87 10.51 4.07 -13.45
C ARG A 87 11.05 5.28 -12.69
N GLU A 88 10.45 6.45 -12.88
CA GLU A 88 10.75 7.68 -12.15
C GLU A 88 10.35 7.58 -10.67
N ALA A 89 9.12 7.18 -10.38
CA ALA A 89 8.63 7.01 -9.01
C ALA A 89 9.45 5.99 -8.21
N HIS A 90 10.11 5.04 -8.88
CA HIS A 90 10.93 3.99 -8.28
C HIS A 90 12.44 4.17 -8.51
N ARG A 91 12.88 5.32 -9.05
CA ARG A 91 14.30 5.60 -9.31
C ARG A 91 15.09 5.69 -8.01
N ASP A 92 14.57 6.44 -7.06
CA ASP A 92 15.20 6.63 -5.77
C ASP A 92 14.81 5.48 -4.84
N ARG A 93 15.72 4.51 -4.76
CA ARG A 93 15.55 3.35 -3.88
C ARG A 93 15.78 3.78 -2.43
N PRO A 94 14.83 3.50 -1.52
CA PRO A 94 15.05 3.70 -0.10
C PRO A 94 16.21 2.83 0.43
N PRO A 95 16.87 3.26 1.51
CA PRO A 95 17.91 2.48 2.19
C PRO A 95 17.31 1.14 2.67
N LYS A 96 18.13 0.08 2.70
CA LYS A 96 17.64 -1.27 3.08
C LYS A 96 17.18 -1.30 4.53
N GLU A 97 17.83 -0.50 5.36
CA GLU A 97 17.63 -0.35 6.79
C GLU A 97 16.24 0.22 7.13
N MET A 98 15.60 0.91 6.18
CA MET A 98 14.21 1.37 6.31
C MET A 98 13.21 0.22 6.46
N PHE A 99 13.55 -0.99 6.02
CA PHE A 99 12.63 -2.11 5.99
C PHE A 99 13.00 -3.16 7.04
N ALA A 100 12.01 -3.59 7.81
CA ALA A 100 12.14 -4.67 8.78
C ALA A 100 12.02 -6.07 8.14
N GLY A 101 11.79 -6.15 6.83
CA GLY A 101 11.62 -7.41 6.12
C GLY A 101 11.28 -7.21 4.63
N PRO A 102 11.03 -8.30 3.90
CA PRO A 102 10.65 -8.22 2.49
C PRO A 102 9.25 -7.63 2.32
N ASN A 103 9.07 -6.87 1.25
CA ASN A 103 7.77 -6.43 0.79
C ASN A 103 6.97 -7.62 0.22
N VAL A 104 5.66 -7.62 0.43
CA VAL A 104 4.76 -8.62 -0.16
C VAL A 104 3.72 -7.92 -1.02
N LEU A 105 3.74 -8.22 -2.32
CA LEU A 105 2.78 -7.71 -3.29
C LEU A 105 1.62 -8.69 -3.44
N GLU A 106 0.41 -8.20 -3.30
CA GLU A 106 -0.83 -8.96 -3.44
C GLU A 106 -1.72 -8.30 -4.48
N VAL A 107 -2.39 -9.12 -5.30
CA VAL A 107 -3.34 -8.66 -6.31
C VAL A 107 -4.67 -9.32 -6.03
N HIS A 108 -5.71 -8.50 -5.88
CA HIS A 108 -7.06 -8.96 -5.60
C HIS A 108 -8.04 -8.41 -6.63
N GLU A 109 -9.03 -9.20 -7.00
CA GLU A 109 -10.21 -8.72 -7.70
C GLU A 109 -11.22 -8.18 -6.70
N VAL A 110 -11.84 -7.05 -7.01
CA VAL A 110 -12.93 -6.51 -6.21
C VAL A 110 -14.21 -7.22 -6.61
N PHE A 111 -14.61 -8.21 -5.82
CA PHE A 111 -15.78 -9.05 -6.12
C PHE A 111 -17.11 -8.35 -5.77
N THR A 112 -17.13 -7.48 -4.77
CA THR A 112 -18.30 -6.69 -4.38
C THR A 112 -17.87 -5.38 -3.72
N SER A 113 -18.66 -4.32 -3.88
CA SER A 113 -18.46 -3.01 -3.23
C SER A 113 -19.81 -2.38 -2.93
N THR A 114 -19.90 -1.61 -1.85
CA THR A 114 -21.11 -0.85 -1.51
C THR A 114 -21.13 0.55 -2.12
N ASP A 115 -19.98 1.05 -2.56
CA ASP A 115 -19.73 2.40 -3.06
C ASP A 115 -19.31 2.44 -4.54
N LEU A 116 -19.02 1.30 -5.15
CA LEU A 116 -18.58 1.16 -6.53
C LEU A 116 -19.44 0.13 -7.25
N ASP A 117 -19.78 0.40 -8.50
CA ASP A 117 -20.45 -0.55 -9.40
C ASP A 117 -19.37 -1.48 -9.98
N VAL A 118 -19.27 -2.69 -9.42
CA VAL A 118 -18.19 -3.67 -9.68
C VAL A 118 -18.72 -5.02 -10.12
#